data_AF-F4KUI1-F1
#
_entry.id   AF-F4KUI1-F1
#
_cell.length_a   1.000
_cell.length_b   1.000
_cell.length_c   1.000
_cell.angle_alpha   90.00
_cell.angle_beta   90.00
_cell.angle_gamma   90.00
#
_symmetry.space_group_name_H-M   'P 1'
#
loop_
_entity.id
_entity.type
_entity.pdbx_description
1 polymer ?
#
loop_
_entity_poly.entity_id
_entity_poly.type
_entity_poly.pdbx_seq_one_letter_code
_entity_poly.pdbx_strand_id
1 'polypeptide(L)'
;MAGPSNQHVTNLKVTSMKTNHFIPSLLVSFLFLLTGGILVAQSTNPDQPTPLTQSELRVSVPNNKTKYYYTFMLGEGELILTADVSGGTIYYEMVNEDFKAIGANSSGNWFGGTPSKRSVTRYNSIRRQKVILILSSSRVNGGSLSLRLEGSFAPSQGTSVVTPEPRTTQAPVVVVAPPATDSGNPKTITIVLKNGQTVTGKYDSRGFLRNGINNKLTINLQGKGIPEFDMNQVQSITIY
;
A
#
# COMPACT_ATOMS: atom_id res chain seq x y z
N MET A 1 -69.49 -6.89 -19.49
CA MET A 1 -69.61 -6.23 -18.17
C MET A 1 -68.37 -5.36 -17.98
N ALA A 2 -68.53 -4.06 -18.20
CA ALA A 2 -67.48 -3.05 -18.06
C ALA A 2 -67.70 -2.30 -16.75
N GLY A 3 -66.67 -2.20 -15.91
CA GLY A 3 -66.68 -1.51 -14.62
C GLY A 3 -65.57 -0.44 -14.56
N PRO A 4 -65.76 0.64 -13.78
CA PRO A 4 -65.26 1.96 -14.16
C PRO A 4 -63.81 2.27 -13.74
N SER A 5 -63.23 3.10 -14.59
CA SER A 5 -61.97 3.84 -14.48
C SER A 5 -62.00 4.83 -13.31
N ASN A 6 -61.08 4.66 -12.35
CA ASN A 6 -60.77 5.69 -11.35
C ASN A 6 -59.48 6.43 -11.74
N GLN A 7 -59.64 7.59 -12.36
CA GLN A 7 -58.57 8.56 -12.56
C GLN A 7 -58.36 9.34 -11.26
N HIS A 8 -57.22 9.12 -10.62
CA HIS A 8 -56.80 9.93 -9.48
C HIS A 8 -55.98 11.12 -10.01
N VAL A 9 -56.64 12.26 -10.20
CA VAL A 9 -55.99 13.54 -10.52
C VAL A 9 -55.63 14.22 -9.21
N THR A 10 -54.34 14.39 -8.93
CA THR A 10 -53.87 15.25 -7.84
C THR A 10 -53.37 16.57 -8.45
N ASN A 11 -54.17 17.62 -8.27
CA ASN A 11 -53.82 18.99 -8.59
C ASN A 11 -52.74 19.47 -7.61
N LEU A 12 -51.49 19.55 -8.06
CA LEU A 12 -50.43 20.16 -7.27
C LEU A 12 -50.42 21.68 -7.51
N LYS A 13 -50.69 22.40 -6.42
CA LYS A 13 -50.77 23.85 -6.31
C LYS A 13 -49.40 24.48 -6.58
N VAL A 14 -49.24 25.12 -7.73
CA VAL A 14 -48.06 25.94 -8.05
C VAL A 14 -48.18 27.27 -7.32
N THR A 15 -47.40 27.44 -6.26
CA THR A 15 -47.32 28.70 -5.51
C THR A 15 -46.18 29.53 -6.10
N SER A 16 -46.54 30.56 -6.86
CA SER A 16 -45.62 31.56 -7.39
C SER A 16 -44.99 32.35 -6.24
N MET A 17 -43.69 32.19 -6.02
CA MET A 17 -42.93 33.07 -5.14
C MET A 17 -42.21 34.12 -5.98
N LYS A 18 -42.69 35.36 -5.83
CA LYS A 18 -42.12 36.57 -6.39
C LYS A 18 -41.04 37.06 -5.45
N THR A 19 -39.77 36.82 -5.77
CA THR A 19 -38.64 37.29 -4.97
C THR A 19 -37.89 38.38 -5.72
N ASN A 20 -38.36 39.61 -5.57
CA ASN A 20 -37.53 40.80 -5.77
C ASN A 20 -36.74 41.02 -4.49
N HIS A 21 -35.42 41.02 -4.54
CA HIS A 21 -34.57 41.97 -3.81
C HIS A 21 -33.18 42.02 -4.46
N PHE A 22 -32.96 43.14 -5.14
CA PHE A 22 -31.70 43.58 -5.73
C PHE A 22 -30.87 44.20 -4.61
N ILE A 23 -29.82 43.52 -4.16
CA ILE A 23 -28.81 44.09 -3.26
C ILE A 23 -27.53 44.30 -4.07
N PRO A 24 -27.18 45.54 -4.45
CA PRO A 24 -25.86 45.84 -4.97
C PRO A 24 -24.92 46.02 -3.78
N SER A 25 -24.18 44.99 -3.41
CA SER A 25 -23.14 45.06 -2.39
C SER A 25 -21.86 44.49 -3.00
N LEU A 26 -21.01 45.37 -3.53
CA LEU A 26 -19.83 45.85 -2.83
C LEU A 26 -18.76 44.75 -2.67
N LEU A 27 -18.00 44.55 -3.74
CA LEU A 27 -16.54 44.65 -3.71
C LEU A 27 -15.85 44.01 -2.50
N VAL A 28 -16.08 42.71 -2.26
CA VAL A 28 -15.11 41.86 -1.57
C VAL A 28 -14.52 40.96 -2.64
N SER A 29 -13.50 41.49 -3.32
CA SER A 29 -12.56 40.71 -4.13
C SER A 29 -11.84 39.76 -3.18
N PHE A 30 -12.51 38.66 -2.84
CA PHE A 30 -11.92 37.55 -2.13
C PHE A 30 -10.87 36.99 -3.08
N LEU A 31 -9.63 37.39 -2.82
CA LEU A 31 -8.41 36.86 -3.37
C LEU A 31 -8.38 35.35 -3.07
N PHE A 32 -9.15 34.57 -3.83
CA PHE A 32 -8.96 33.13 -3.98
C PHE A 32 -7.62 33.00 -4.70
N LEU A 33 -6.54 33.11 -3.92
CA LEU A 33 -5.23 32.59 -4.28
C LEU A 33 -5.49 31.17 -4.76
N LEU A 34 -5.38 30.99 -6.07
CA LEU A 34 -5.29 29.69 -6.70
C LEU A 34 -4.16 28.95 -5.98
N THR A 35 -4.51 28.13 -5.00
CA THR A 35 -3.69 27.02 -4.56
C THR A 35 -3.72 25.99 -5.68
N GLY A 36 -3.12 26.36 -6.82
CA GLY A 36 -2.80 25.45 -7.89
C GLY A 36 -1.86 24.42 -7.30
N GLY A 37 -2.43 23.28 -6.89
CA GLY A 37 -1.68 22.16 -6.36
C GLY A 37 -0.57 21.86 -7.36
N ILE A 38 0.67 21.95 -6.90
CA ILE A 38 1.83 21.61 -7.68
C ILE A 38 1.62 20.14 -8.08
N LEU A 39 1.36 19.88 -9.35
CA LEU A 39 1.32 18.52 -9.87
C LEU A 39 2.75 17.98 -9.75
N VAL A 40 3.04 17.29 -8.66
CA VAL A 40 4.34 16.68 -8.45
C VAL A 40 4.50 15.65 -9.57
N ALA A 41 5.51 15.88 -10.42
CA ALA A 41 5.83 14.97 -11.50
C ALA A 41 6.07 13.57 -10.93
N GLN A 42 5.33 12.60 -11.45
CA GLN A 42 5.40 11.22 -11.00
C GLN A 42 6.61 10.58 -11.67
N SER A 43 7.56 10.10 -10.87
CA SER A 43 8.78 9.50 -11.39
C SER A 43 8.51 8.10 -11.91
N THR A 44 8.98 7.84 -13.12
CA THR A 44 9.04 6.50 -13.71
C THR A 44 10.43 5.87 -13.57
N ASN A 45 11.37 6.59 -12.92
CA ASN A 45 12.73 6.13 -12.68
C ASN A 45 12.84 5.54 -11.25
N PRO A 46 13.16 4.24 -11.09
CA PRO A 46 13.32 3.60 -9.79
C PRO A 46 14.43 4.24 -8.92
N ASP A 47 15.46 4.82 -9.54
CA ASP A 47 16.60 5.43 -8.83
C ASP A 47 16.29 6.84 -8.32
N GLN A 48 15.19 7.44 -8.79
CA GLN A 48 14.77 8.79 -8.44
C GLN A 48 13.27 8.82 -8.11
N PRO A 49 12.80 8.06 -7.09
CA PRO A 49 11.39 8.00 -6.74
C PRO A 49 10.87 9.35 -6.26
N THR A 50 9.62 9.67 -6.58
CA THR A 50 8.97 10.92 -6.15
C THR A 50 8.71 10.89 -4.64
N PRO A 51 9.24 11.84 -3.85
CA PRO A 51 8.96 11.88 -2.42
C PRO A 51 7.48 12.18 -2.14
N LEU A 52 6.83 11.38 -1.30
CA LEU A 52 5.47 11.66 -0.83
C LEU A 52 5.53 12.67 0.30
N THR A 53 5.17 13.91 -0.02
CA THR A 53 5.15 15.03 0.93
C THR A 53 3.81 15.18 1.64
N GLN A 54 2.79 14.44 1.22
CA GLN A 54 1.42 14.48 1.74
C GLN A 54 0.91 13.06 2.01
N SER A 55 -0.05 12.95 2.93
CA SER A 55 -0.73 11.69 3.25
C SER A 55 -1.79 11.29 2.23
N GLU A 56 -2.22 12.21 1.38
CA GLU A 56 -3.14 11.93 0.27
C GLU A 56 -2.42 12.10 -1.07
N LEU A 57 -2.65 11.15 -1.97
CA LEU A 57 -2.08 11.12 -3.31
C LEU A 57 -3.21 10.86 -4.31
N ARG A 58 -3.36 11.75 -5.29
CA ARG A 58 -4.31 11.56 -6.40
C ARG A 58 -3.53 11.40 -7.70
N VAL A 59 -3.73 10.26 -8.36
CA VAL A 59 -2.93 9.85 -9.52
C VAL A 59 -3.85 9.30 -10.59
N SER A 60 -3.63 9.73 -11.84
CA SER A 60 -4.13 9.01 -13.01
C SER A 60 -3.04 8.04 -13.48
N VAL A 61 -3.38 6.75 -13.54
CA VAL A 61 -2.47 5.69 -13.98
C VAL A 61 -2.88 5.28 -15.41
N PRO A 62 -2.09 5.64 -16.45
CA PRO A 62 -2.38 5.29 -17.83
C PRO A 62 -2.28 3.78 -18.07
N ASN A 63 -2.96 3.30 -19.11
CA ASN A 63 -3.11 1.88 -19.47
C ASN A 63 -1.88 1.23 -20.14
N ASN A 64 -0.67 1.62 -19.76
CA ASN A 64 0.56 1.29 -20.50
C ASN A 64 1.58 0.45 -19.70
N LYS A 65 1.20 -0.09 -18.53
CA LYS A 65 2.10 -0.77 -17.57
C LYS A 65 3.25 0.12 -17.05
N THR A 66 3.19 1.43 -17.23
CA THR A 66 4.17 2.33 -16.62
C THR A 66 4.13 2.16 -15.10
N LYS A 67 5.31 2.00 -14.52
CA LYS A 67 5.50 2.00 -13.07
C LYS A 67 5.80 3.42 -12.61
N TYR A 68 5.12 3.83 -11.55
CA TYR A 68 5.36 5.08 -10.86
C TYR A 68 5.95 4.78 -9.49
N TYR A 69 7.04 5.45 -9.16
CA TYR A 69 7.82 5.20 -7.97
C TYR A 69 7.67 6.37 -7.00
N TYR A 70 7.22 6.06 -5.80
CA TYR A 70 7.02 7.02 -4.72
C TYR A 70 7.83 6.61 -3.51
N THR A 71 8.41 7.54 -2.76
CA THR A 71 9.17 7.22 -1.56
C THR A 71 8.68 7.97 -0.33
N PHE A 72 8.73 7.31 0.83
CA PHE A 72 8.39 7.89 2.13
C PHE A 72 9.08 7.15 3.27
N MET A 73 9.04 7.73 4.46
CA MET A 73 9.53 7.08 5.67
C MET A 73 8.38 6.36 6.37
N LEU A 74 8.48 5.04 6.47
CA LEU A 74 7.62 4.20 7.29
C LEU A 74 8.19 4.15 8.70
N GLY A 75 7.42 4.56 9.70
CA GLY A 75 7.74 4.45 11.11
C GLY A 75 7.53 3.04 11.67
N GLU A 76 7.83 2.87 12.95
CA GLU A 76 7.41 1.68 13.70
C GLU A 76 5.91 1.75 14.00
N GLY A 77 5.21 0.62 13.90
CA GLY A 77 3.76 0.50 14.09
C GLY A 77 3.00 0.19 12.79
N GLU A 78 1.70 0.52 12.80
CA GLU A 78 0.79 0.20 11.70
C GLU A 78 0.70 1.34 10.67
N LEU A 79 0.88 1.02 9.39
CA LEU A 79 0.52 1.85 8.25
C LEU A 79 -0.78 1.32 7.63
N ILE A 80 -1.72 2.22 7.39
CA ILE A 80 -2.99 1.93 6.71
C ILE A 80 -2.98 2.64 5.35
N LEU A 81 -3.12 1.87 4.27
CA LEU A 81 -3.32 2.35 2.92
C LEU A 81 -4.80 2.22 2.57
N THR A 82 -5.47 3.34 2.33
CA THR A 82 -6.84 3.37 1.78
C THR A 82 -6.79 3.84 0.33
N ALA A 83 -7.21 2.99 -0.59
CA ALA A 83 -7.23 3.26 -2.02
C ALA A 83 -8.67 3.31 -2.53
N ASP A 84 -9.07 4.46 -3.07
CA ASP A 84 -10.30 4.60 -3.86
C ASP A 84 -9.92 4.56 -5.35
N VAL A 85 -10.32 3.49 -6.05
CA VAL A 85 -9.95 3.26 -7.45
C VAL A 85 -11.18 3.36 -8.34
N SER A 86 -11.08 4.20 -9.37
CA SER A 86 -12.07 4.32 -10.44
C SER A 86 -11.45 3.90 -11.77
N GLY A 87 -12.07 2.93 -12.45
CA GLY A 87 -11.57 2.38 -13.70
C GLY A 87 -10.35 1.45 -13.55
N GLY A 88 -10.33 0.41 -14.38
CA GLY A 88 -9.19 -0.52 -14.50
C GLY A 88 -8.77 -1.26 -13.24
N THR A 89 -7.54 -1.77 -13.24
CA THR A 89 -6.91 -2.46 -12.10
C THR A 89 -5.57 -1.81 -11.86
N ILE A 90 -5.34 -1.37 -10.63
CA ILE A 90 -4.08 -0.80 -10.17
C ILE A 90 -3.35 -1.82 -9.32
N TYR A 91 -2.12 -2.15 -9.68
CA TYR A 91 -1.21 -2.95 -8.89
C TYR A 91 -0.36 -2.04 -8.03
N TYR A 92 -0.09 -2.48 -6.80
CA TYR A 92 0.82 -1.80 -5.92
C TYR A 92 1.87 -2.79 -5.39
N GLU A 93 3.04 -2.26 -5.09
CA GLU A 93 4.11 -2.97 -4.39
C GLU A 93 4.81 -2.01 -3.44
N MET A 94 5.22 -2.48 -2.27
CA MET A 94 6.00 -1.75 -1.30
C MET A 94 7.30 -2.49 -1.00
N VAL A 95 8.41 -1.82 -1.27
CA VAL A 95 9.75 -2.37 -1.14
C VAL A 95 10.65 -1.44 -0.34
N ASN A 96 11.75 -1.96 0.20
CA ASN A 96 12.81 -1.15 0.79
C ASN A 96 13.73 -0.55 -0.30
N GLU A 97 14.80 0.13 0.09
CA GLU A 97 15.78 0.70 -0.85
C GLU A 97 16.51 -0.36 -1.71
N ASP A 98 16.55 -1.62 -1.26
CA ASP A 98 17.12 -2.74 -2.00
C ASP A 98 16.09 -3.47 -2.88
N PHE A 99 14.91 -2.89 -3.09
CA PHE A 99 13.77 -3.50 -3.79
C PHE A 99 13.29 -4.84 -3.19
N LYS A 100 13.48 -5.04 -1.89
CA LYS A 100 12.94 -6.18 -1.15
C LYS A 100 11.58 -5.83 -0.54
N ALA A 101 10.61 -6.72 -0.71
CA ALA A 101 9.30 -6.67 -0.08
C ALA A 101 9.37 -6.37 1.43
N ILE A 102 8.59 -5.39 1.91
CA ILE A 102 8.59 -4.98 3.33
C ILE A 102 7.61 -5.76 4.23
N GLY A 103 7.11 -6.92 3.78
CA GLY A 103 6.21 -7.76 4.57
C GLY A 103 5.30 -8.65 3.73
N ALA A 104 4.47 -9.46 4.39
CA ALA A 104 3.61 -10.47 3.78
C ALA A 104 2.56 -9.91 2.80
N ASN A 105 2.16 -8.66 2.98
CA ASN A 105 1.16 -7.98 2.15
C ASN A 105 1.79 -6.94 1.21
N SER A 106 3.12 -6.92 1.06
CA SER A 106 3.84 -5.85 0.35
C SER A 106 3.40 -5.62 -1.08
N SER A 107 2.74 -6.57 -1.73
CA SER A 107 2.20 -6.44 -3.08
C SER A 107 0.74 -6.84 -3.14
N GLY A 108 -0.01 -6.22 -4.05
CA GLY A 108 -1.37 -6.60 -4.34
C GLY A 108 -1.95 -5.83 -5.50
N ASN A 109 -3.27 -5.89 -5.60
CA ASN A 109 -4.01 -5.16 -6.62
C ASN A 109 -5.33 -4.61 -6.06
N TRP A 110 -5.64 -3.40 -6.50
CA TRP A 110 -6.89 -2.73 -6.27
C TRP A 110 -7.68 -2.72 -7.56
N PHE A 111 -8.86 -3.33 -7.52
CA PHE A 111 -9.78 -3.36 -8.64
C PHE A 111 -10.62 -2.10 -8.64
N GLY A 112 -10.55 -1.33 -9.71
CA GLY A 112 -11.49 -0.27 -10.01
C GLY A 112 -12.80 -0.79 -10.58
N GLY A 113 -13.80 0.08 -10.60
CA GLY A 113 -15.08 -0.13 -11.25
C GLY A 113 -15.80 1.20 -11.39
N THR A 114 -17.02 1.14 -11.92
CA THR A 114 -17.99 2.24 -11.85
C THR A 114 -19.22 1.70 -11.11
N PRO A 115 -19.52 2.17 -9.88
CA PRO A 115 -18.82 3.22 -9.13
C PRO A 115 -17.42 2.80 -8.65
N SER A 116 -16.63 3.78 -8.19
CA SER A 116 -15.30 3.56 -7.62
C SER A 116 -15.35 2.53 -6.48
N LYS A 117 -14.31 1.70 -6.38
CA LYS A 117 -14.18 0.72 -5.30
C LYS A 117 -13.11 1.18 -4.31
N ARG A 118 -13.44 1.07 -3.03
CA ARG A 118 -12.53 1.30 -1.91
C ARG A 118 -11.84 0.01 -1.50
N SER A 119 -10.53 0.06 -1.28
CA SER A 119 -9.74 -1.01 -0.68
C SER A 119 -8.92 -0.46 0.48
N VAL A 120 -8.76 -1.27 1.52
CA VAL A 120 -7.96 -0.93 2.70
C VAL A 120 -6.91 -2.01 2.89
N THR A 121 -5.65 -1.64 3.01
CA THR A 121 -4.53 -2.56 3.25
C THR A 121 -3.74 -2.09 4.45
N ARG A 122 -3.39 -3.01 5.35
CA ARG A 122 -2.68 -2.74 6.60
C ARG A 122 -1.30 -3.37 6.59
N TYR A 123 -0.33 -2.64 7.12
CA TYR A 123 1.07 -3.05 7.21
C TYR A 123 1.59 -2.77 8.59
N ASN A 124 2.26 -3.73 9.19
CA ASN A 124 2.97 -3.53 10.45
C ASN A 124 4.47 -3.50 10.17
N SER A 125 5.14 -2.44 10.62
CA SER A 125 6.59 -2.32 10.59
C SER A 125 7.12 -2.32 12.02
N ILE A 126 8.13 -3.15 12.28
CA ILE A 126 8.81 -3.20 13.58
C ILE A 126 9.96 -2.20 13.69
N ARG A 127 10.20 -1.41 12.65
CA ARG A 127 11.30 -0.43 12.61
C ARG A 127 10.96 0.73 11.68
N ARG A 128 11.61 1.86 11.92
CA ARG A 128 11.61 2.97 10.97
C ARG A 128 12.50 2.63 9.76
N GLN A 129 11.98 2.76 8.54
CA GLN A 129 12.71 2.50 7.30
C GLN A 129 12.15 3.30 6.13
N LYS A 130 12.99 3.59 5.14
CA LYS A 130 12.54 4.19 3.88
C LYS A 130 11.88 3.13 3.02
N VAL A 131 10.75 3.48 2.44
CA VAL A 131 9.93 2.60 1.60
C VAL A 131 9.77 3.25 0.22
N ILE A 132 9.71 2.39 -0.79
CA ILE A 132 9.34 2.73 -2.15
C ILE A 132 7.99 2.07 -2.44
N LEU A 133 6.97 2.89 -2.69
CA LEU A 133 5.68 2.46 -3.21
C LEU A 133 5.73 2.51 -4.74
N ILE A 134 5.48 1.38 -5.37
CA ILE A 134 5.44 1.20 -6.81
C ILE A 134 3.96 1.06 -7.19
N LEU A 135 3.49 1.91 -8.10
CA LEU A 135 2.13 1.83 -8.66
C LEU A 135 2.20 1.53 -10.15
N SER A 136 1.32 0.67 -10.64
CA SER A 136 1.18 0.39 -12.08
C SER A 136 -0.23 -0.06 -12.42
N SER A 137 -0.63 -0.02 -13.69
CA SER A 137 -1.91 -0.56 -14.14
C SER A 137 -1.76 -1.83 -14.99
N SER A 138 -2.89 -2.52 -15.18
CA SER A 138 -3.02 -3.50 -16.28
C SER A 138 -2.89 -2.83 -17.66
N ARG A 139 -2.61 -3.62 -18.70
CA ARG A 139 -2.60 -3.17 -20.12
C ARG A 139 -3.95 -2.73 -20.64
N VAL A 140 -5.02 -3.30 -20.09
CA VAL A 140 -6.33 -3.23 -20.74
C VAL A 140 -7.03 -1.93 -20.36
N ASN A 141 -6.96 -1.57 -19.08
CA ASN A 141 -7.65 -0.41 -18.55
C ASN A 141 -6.74 0.35 -17.58
N GLY A 142 -6.58 1.66 -17.84
CA GLY A 142 -6.04 2.63 -16.89
C GLY A 142 -7.12 3.03 -15.90
N GLY A 143 -6.76 3.87 -14.94
CA GLY A 143 -7.70 4.32 -13.91
C GLY A 143 -7.20 5.55 -13.17
N SER A 144 -8.05 6.04 -12.28
CA SER A 144 -7.67 7.05 -11.30
C SER A 144 -7.66 6.41 -9.92
N LEU A 145 -6.64 6.76 -9.14
CA LEU A 145 -6.42 6.32 -7.77
C LEU A 145 -6.39 7.54 -6.87
N SER A 146 -7.19 7.51 -5.79
CA SER A 146 -6.99 8.33 -4.61
C SER A 146 -6.47 7.44 -3.50
N LEU A 147 -5.21 7.65 -3.11
CA LEU A 147 -4.53 6.89 -2.07
C LEU A 147 -4.39 7.76 -0.83
N ARG A 148 -4.78 7.23 0.34
CA ARG A 148 -4.58 7.85 1.64
C ARG A 148 -3.71 6.96 2.52
N LEU A 149 -2.68 7.54 3.12
CA LEU A 149 -1.75 6.92 4.05
C LEU A 149 -2.05 7.41 5.47
N GLU A 150 -2.24 6.49 6.40
CA GLU A 150 -2.50 6.80 7.82
C GLU A 150 -1.63 5.94 8.74
N GLY A 151 -1.47 6.36 10.00
CA GLY A 151 -0.69 5.64 11.01
C GLY A 151 0.79 6.01 10.98
N SER A 152 1.67 5.02 10.98
CA SER A 152 3.14 5.15 11.05
C SER A 152 3.77 5.69 9.76
N PHE A 153 3.23 6.78 9.21
CA PHE A 153 3.72 7.48 8.03
C PHE A 153 4.33 8.82 8.46
N ALA A 154 5.58 9.06 8.05
CA ALA A 154 6.16 10.40 8.10
C ALA A 154 6.28 10.93 6.67
N PRO A 155 5.54 12.01 6.31
CA PRO A 155 5.69 12.64 5.00
C PRO A 155 7.16 13.00 4.79
N SER A 156 7.66 12.74 3.59
CA SER A 156 8.97 13.24 3.21
C SER A 156 8.87 14.76 3.27
N GLN A 157 9.50 15.36 4.28
CA GLN A 157 9.73 16.78 4.25
C GLN A 157 10.60 17.00 3.02
N GLY A 158 10.07 17.69 2.01
CA GLY A 158 10.80 17.99 0.78
C GLY A 158 12.02 18.82 1.14
N THR A 159 13.12 18.18 1.52
CA THR A 159 14.35 18.85 1.90
C THR A 159 15.21 18.96 0.67
N SER A 160 15.32 20.20 0.19
CA SER A 160 16.59 20.85 -0.07
C SER A 160 17.79 19.95 0.20
N VAL A 161 18.50 19.60 -0.88
CA VAL A 161 19.90 19.16 -0.95
C VAL A 161 20.49 18.77 0.41
N VAL A 162 20.29 17.52 0.83
CA VAL A 162 20.99 16.97 1.98
C VAL A 162 22.39 16.57 1.49
N THR A 163 23.40 17.32 1.90
CA THR A 163 24.81 16.92 1.78
C THR A 163 25.00 15.65 2.60
N PRO A 164 25.50 14.54 2.02
CA PRO A 164 25.58 13.26 2.70
C PRO A 164 26.55 13.33 3.89
N GLU A 165 26.05 13.00 5.08
CA GLU A 165 26.86 12.74 6.26
C GLU A 165 27.61 11.40 6.07
N PRO A 166 28.92 11.31 6.41
CA PRO A 166 29.70 10.10 6.19
C PRO A 166 29.16 8.93 7.05
N ARG A 167 28.64 7.90 6.38
CA ARG A 167 28.24 6.64 7.04
C ARG A 167 29.48 5.93 7.61
N THR A 168 29.43 5.60 8.90
CA THR A 168 30.32 4.61 9.51
C THR A 168 29.95 3.21 9.01
N THR A 169 30.91 2.55 8.37
CA THR A 169 30.79 1.19 7.83
C THR A 169 30.58 0.18 8.96
N GLN A 170 29.33 -0.27 9.14
CA GLN A 170 29.03 -1.45 9.95
C GLN A 170 29.12 -2.68 9.03
N ALA A 171 29.95 -3.65 9.40
CA ALA A 171 30.20 -4.84 8.58
C ALA A 171 28.88 -5.61 8.32
N PRO A 172 28.60 -6.01 7.07
CA PRO A 172 27.37 -6.71 6.72
C PRO A 172 27.32 -8.09 7.40
N VAL A 173 26.18 -8.41 8.00
CA VAL A 173 25.86 -9.79 8.39
C VAL A 173 25.68 -10.59 7.10
N VAL A 174 26.62 -11.49 6.82
CA VAL A 174 26.60 -12.36 5.64
C VAL A 174 25.54 -13.44 5.84
N VAL A 175 24.41 -13.29 5.13
CA VAL A 175 23.44 -14.38 4.96
C VAL A 175 23.90 -15.19 3.74
N VAL A 176 24.55 -16.33 3.99
CA VAL A 176 24.92 -17.26 2.93
C VAL A 176 23.65 -17.95 2.45
N ALA A 177 23.18 -17.61 1.24
CA ALA A 177 22.10 -18.35 0.60
C ALA A 177 22.63 -19.75 0.22
N PRO A 178 21.92 -20.84 0.58
CA PRO A 178 22.31 -22.17 0.12
C PRO A 178 22.14 -22.29 -1.40
N PRO A 179 22.95 -23.14 -2.07
CA PRO A 179 22.88 -23.34 -3.51
C PRO A 179 21.50 -23.81 -3.95
N ALA A 180 21.06 -23.34 -5.11
CA ALA A 180 19.81 -23.77 -5.71
C ALA A 180 19.95 -25.22 -6.21
N THR A 181 19.28 -26.16 -5.54
CA THR A 181 19.17 -27.55 -6.01
C THR A 181 17.77 -28.12 -5.91
N ASP A 182 17.55 -28.97 -6.91
CA ASP A 182 16.45 -29.83 -7.34
C ASP A 182 15.24 -30.07 -6.42
N SER A 183 14.07 -30.03 -7.06
CA SER A 183 12.71 -29.91 -6.51
C SER A 183 12.15 -31.12 -5.73
N GLY A 184 12.98 -32.10 -5.38
CA GLY A 184 12.54 -33.39 -4.81
C GLY A 184 12.90 -33.65 -3.35
N ASN A 185 13.95 -33.02 -2.81
CA ASN A 185 14.45 -33.39 -1.49
C ASN A 185 13.92 -32.44 -0.40
N PRO A 186 13.41 -32.98 0.73
CA PRO A 186 13.00 -32.16 1.85
C PRO A 186 14.21 -31.40 2.40
N LYS A 187 14.08 -30.08 2.46
CA LYS A 187 15.09 -29.17 2.99
C LYS A 187 14.96 -29.08 4.51
N THR A 188 16.06 -28.79 5.20
CA THR A 188 16.05 -28.66 6.66
C THR A 188 16.01 -27.20 7.02
N ILE A 189 15.09 -26.81 7.90
CA ILE A 189 15.04 -25.49 8.50
C ILE A 189 15.40 -25.60 9.97
N THR A 190 16.26 -24.70 10.44
CA THR A 190 16.63 -24.54 11.85
C THR A 190 16.29 -23.12 12.27
N ILE A 191 15.49 -23.00 13.32
CA ILE A 191 15.11 -21.73 13.94
C ILE A 191 15.76 -21.70 15.31
N VAL A 192 16.49 -20.64 15.61
CA VAL A 192 17.01 -20.37 16.95
C VAL A 192 16.17 -19.26 17.55
N LEU A 193 15.59 -19.51 18.72
CA LEU A 193 14.83 -18.53 19.49
C LEU A 193 15.77 -17.79 20.46
N LYS A 194 15.38 -16.59 20.89
CA LYS A 194 16.15 -15.72 21.81
C LYS A 194 16.39 -16.36 23.18
N ASN A 195 15.57 -17.33 23.58
CA ASN A 195 15.78 -18.12 24.81
C ASN A 195 16.79 -19.27 24.61
N GLY A 196 17.43 -19.39 23.44
CA GLY A 196 18.36 -20.46 23.09
C GLY A 196 17.70 -21.74 22.57
N GLN A 197 16.36 -21.83 22.58
CA GLN A 197 15.65 -22.98 22.05
C GLN A 197 15.85 -23.09 20.54
N THR A 198 16.21 -24.29 20.08
CA THR A 198 16.39 -24.59 18.66
C THR A 198 15.25 -25.48 18.17
N VAL A 199 14.60 -25.08 17.09
CA VAL A 199 13.58 -25.89 16.42
C VAL A 199 14.05 -26.26 15.02
N THR A 200 14.21 -27.56 14.79
CA THR A 200 14.65 -28.10 13.50
C THR A 200 13.54 -28.95 12.89
N GLY A 201 13.30 -28.78 11.60
CA GLY A 201 12.32 -29.58 10.87
C GLY A 201 12.61 -29.66 9.38
N LYS A 202 11.94 -30.61 8.73
CA LYS A 202 12.01 -30.78 7.28
C LYS A 202 10.81 -30.10 6.62
N TYR A 203 11.05 -29.37 5.53
CA TYR A 203 10.01 -28.77 4.69
C TYR A 203 10.22 -29.19 3.23
N ASP A 204 9.13 -29.33 2.48
CA ASP A 204 9.17 -29.61 1.04
C ASP A 204 8.94 -28.33 0.22
N SER A 205 8.95 -28.45 -1.11
CA SER A 205 8.69 -27.34 -2.03
C SER A 205 7.30 -26.70 -1.88
N ARG A 206 6.39 -27.31 -1.11
CA ARG A 206 5.06 -26.77 -0.76
C ARG A 206 4.99 -26.23 0.67
N GLY A 207 6.05 -26.41 1.47
CA GLY A 207 6.19 -25.86 2.80
C GLY A 207 6.41 -24.35 2.74
N PHE A 208 5.33 -23.60 2.55
CA PHE A 208 5.40 -22.14 2.54
C PHE A 208 5.79 -21.60 3.93
N LEU A 209 6.87 -20.82 3.98
CA LEU A 209 7.09 -19.86 5.06
C LEU A 209 6.10 -18.72 4.84
N ARG A 210 4.98 -18.72 5.56
CA ARG A 210 4.14 -17.52 5.63
C ARG A 210 4.57 -16.75 6.87
N ASN A 211 5.06 -15.53 6.64
CA ASN A 211 4.95 -14.50 7.66
C ASN A 211 3.45 -14.24 7.84
N GLY A 212 2.88 -14.82 8.88
CA GLY A 212 1.49 -14.75 9.21
C GLY A 212 1.07 -13.35 9.62
N ILE A 213 -0.23 -13.11 9.50
CA ILE A 213 -0.88 -11.95 10.09
C ILE A 213 -0.58 -12.00 11.61
N ASN A 214 -0.20 -10.86 12.20
CA ASN A 214 0.18 -10.71 13.62
C ASN A 214 1.61 -11.12 14.03
N ASN A 215 2.61 -10.98 13.16
CA ASN A 215 4.04 -11.18 13.51
C ASN A 215 4.36 -12.64 13.91
N LYS A 216 3.63 -13.59 13.32
CA LYS A 216 3.80 -15.02 13.61
C LYS A 216 4.37 -15.74 12.40
N LEU A 217 5.39 -16.56 12.59
CA LEU A 217 5.94 -17.44 11.55
C LEU A 217 5.27 -18.80 11.63
N THR A 218 4.65 -19.21 10.54
CA THR A 218 4.01 -20.50 10.41
C THR A 218 4.81 -21.36 9.45
N ILE A 219 5.22 -22.55 9.90
CA ILE A 219 6.02 -23.46 9.08
C ILE A 219 5.30 -24.79 8.99
N ASN A 220 5.01 -25.24 7.78
CA ASN A 220 4.50 -26.59 7.58
C ASN A 220 5.68 -27.58 7.60
N LEU A 221 5.89 -28.20 8.75
CA LEU A 221 6.91 -29.25 8.93
C LEU A 221 6.29 -30.62 8.65
N GLN A 222 6.96 -31.44 7.85
CA GLN A 222 6.45 -32.78 7.53
C GLN A 222 6.22 -33.61 8.81
N GLY A 223 4.98 -34.07 9.00
CA GLY A 223 4.61 -34.97 10.10
C GLY A 223 4.58 -34.35 11.50
N LYS A 224 4.77 -33.04 11.63
CA LYS A 224 4.60 -32.31 12.89
C LYS A 224 3.56 -31.23 12.65
N GLY A 225 2.50 -31.19 13.47
CA GLY A 225 1.47 -30.16 13.37
C GLY A 225 2.11 -28.78 13.25
N ILE A 226 1.47 -27.86 12.54
CA ILE A 226 2.04 -26.59 12.09
C ILE A 226 2.49 -25.74 13.30
N PRO A 227 3.80 -25.66 13.64
CA PRO A 227 4.24 -24.77 14.71
C PRO A 227 4.05 -23.31 14.29
N GLU A 228 3.67 -22.50 15.27
CA GLU A 228 3.52 -21.07 15.14
C GLU A 228 4.54 -20.40 16.07
N PHE A 229 5.43 -19.58 15.52
CA PHE A 229 6.47 -18.88 16.28
C PHE A 229 6.18 -17.38 16.32
N ASP A 230 6.32 -16.73 17.48
CA ASP A 230 6.36 -15.27 17.52
C ASP A 230 7.71 -14.78 16.96
N MET A 231 7.68 -13.97 15.89
CA MET A 231 8.88 -13.42 15.26
C MET A 231 9.71 -12.55 16.22
N ASN A 232 9.10 -12.00 17.27
CA ASN A 232 9.83 -11.27 18.32
C ASN A 232 10.74 -12.18 19.15
N GLN A 233 10.46 -13.48 19.16
CA GLN A 233 11.26 -14.49 19.86
C GLN A 233 12.30 -15.15 18.95
N VAL A 234 12.27 -14.93 17.64
CA VAL A 234 13.22 -15.52 16.70
C VAL A 234 14.54 -14.73 16.74
N GLN A 235 15.65 -15.43 16.96
CA GLN A 235 17.00 -14.89 16.89
C GLN A 235 17.61 -15.09 15.51
N SER A 236 17.51 -16.29 14.94
CA SER A 236 18.00 -16.59 13.59
C SER A 236 17.19 -17.72 12.93
N ILE A 237 17.21 -17.74 11.60
CA ILE A 237 16.63 -18.79 10.77
C ILE A 237 17.69 -19.21 9.77
N THR A 238 18.02 -20.50 9.76
CA THR A 238 18.95 -21.11 8.82
C THR A 238 18.23 -22.17 8.00
N ILE A 239 18.47 -22.17 6.70
CA ILE A 239 17.89 -23.12 5.76
C ILE A 239 19.04 -23.88 5.11
N TYR A 240 18.99 -25.22 5.17
CA TYR A 240 19.93 -26.16 4.55
C TYR A 240 19.23 -26.92 3.42
#